data_AF-A0A956S9H3-F1
#
_entry.id   AF-A0A956S9H3-F1
#
_cell.length_a   1.000
_cell.length_b   1.000
_cell.length_c   1.000
_cell.angle_alpha   90.00
_cell.angle_beta   90.00
_cell.angle_gamma   90.00
#
_symmetry.space_group_name_H-M   'P 1'
#
loop_
_entity.id
_entity.type
_entity.pdbx_description
1 polymer ?
#
loop_
_entity_poly.entity_id
_entity_poly.type
_entity_poly.pdbx_seq_one_letter_code
_entity_poly.pdbx_strand_id
1 'polypeptide(L)' 'GAGDTFAGGFVGRLAETGDLSFEGMHRALLAGTVAASFNVEAFSAARLRDLRREELDARGRRLEKIAGWTWNGGLVPQR' A
#
# COMPACT_ATOMS: atom_id res chain seq x y z
N GLY A 1 0.39 8.83 -14.01
CA GLY A 1 0.01 9.42 -12.72
C GLY A 1 -0.23 8.35 -11.69
N ALA A 2 -1.51 8.05 -11.38
CA ALA A 2 -1.87 7.07 -10.35
C ALA A 2 -1.39 5.64 -10.67
N GLY A 3 -1.41 5.24 -11.94
CA GLY A 3 -0.91 3.93 -12.38
C GLY A 3 0.60 3.74 -12.15
N ASP A 4 1.41 4.75 -12.46
CA ASP A 4 2.86 4.71 -12.22
C ASP A 4 3.19 4.71 -10.72
N THR A 5 2.40 5.44 -9.92
CA THR A 5 2.53 5.42 -8.44
C THR A 5 2.12 4.08 -7.86
N PHE A 6 1.08 3.45 -8.40
CA PHE A 6 0.70 2.08 -8.06
C PHE A 6 1.85 1.11 -8.38
N ALA A 7 2.34 1.14 -9.62
CA ALA A 7 3.41 0.27 -10.08
C ALA A 7 4.70 0.48 -9.26
N GLY A 8 5.04 1.74 -8.94
CA GLY A 8 6.18 2.08 -8.09
C GLY A 8 6.03 1.56 -6.66
N GLY A 9 4.85 1.71 -6.05
CA GLY A 9 4.58 1.16 -4.70
C GLY A 9 4.56 -0.36 -4.68
N PHE A 10 4.04 -1.00 -5.73
CA PHE A 10 4.00 -2.45 -5.88
C PHE A 10 5.41 -3.03 -6.05
N VAL A 11 6.13 -2.58 -7.08
CA VAL A 11 7.47 -3.06 -7.39
C VAL A 11 8.44 -2.70 -6.27
N GLY A 12 8.33 -1.51 -5.69
CA GLY A 12 9.12 -1.09 -4.55
C GLY A 12 8.96 -2.03 -3.35
N ARG A 13 7.73 -2.45 -3.05
CA ARG A 13 7.48 -3.40 -1.95
C ARG A 13 8.06 -4.78 -2.23
N LEU A 14 7.94 -5.29 -3.46
CA LEU A 14 8.54 -6.58 -3.83
C LEU A 14 10.07 -6.53 -3.81
N ALA A 15 10.66 -5.42 -4.26
CA ALA A 15 12.10 -5.23 -4.25
C ALA A 15 12.67 -5.11 -2.82
N GLU A 16 11.93 -4.45 -1.91
CA GLU A 16 12.29 -4.32 -0.50
C GLU A 16 12.28 -5.67 0.22
N THR A 17 11.27 -6.51 -0.02
CA THR A 17 11.10 -7.78 0.71
C THR A 17 11.76 -8.97 0.03
N GLY A 18 11.94 -8.94 -1.29
CA GLY A 18 12.30 -10.12 -2.09
C GLY A 18 11.23 -11.22 -2.09
N ASP A 19 10.08 -10.98 -1.47
CA ASP A 19 9.02 -11.97 -1.28
C ASP A 19 8.09 -11.97 -2.48
N LEU A 20 8.34 -12.90 -3.41
CA LEU A 20 7.52 -13.12 -4.61
C LEU A 20 6.44 -14.20 -4.39
N SER A 21 6.18 -14.60 -3.14
CA SER A 21 5.08 -15.52 -2.84
C SER A 21 3.72 -14.84 -3.12
N PHE A 22 2.65 -15.64 -3.14
CA PHE A 22 1.29 -15.10 -3.23
C PHE A 22 0.99 -14.07 -2.13
N GLU A 23 1.49 -14.33 -0.92
CA GLU A 23 1.36 -13.43 0.22
C GLU A 23 2.19 -12.14 0.02
N GLY A 24 3.43 -12.25 -0.46
CA GLY A 24 4.27 -11.11 -0.84
C GLY A 24 3.64 -10.23 -1.91
N MET A 25 3.07 -10.84 -2.95
CA MET A 25 2.32 -10.15 -4.01
C MET A 25 1.09 -9.43 -3.45
N HIS A 26 0.34 -10.05 -2.55
CA HIS A 26 -0.82 -9.42 -1.94
C HIS A 26 -0.44 -8.18 -1.11
N ARG A 27 0.67 -8.26 -0.37
CA ARG A 27 1.23 -7.13 0.39
C ARG A 27 1.70 -6.00 -0.53
N ALA A 28 2.34 -6.34 -1.64
CA ALA A 28 2.75 -5.38 -2.66
C ALA A 28 1.55 -4.68 -3.33
N LEU A 29 0.46 -5.43 -3.59
CA LEU A 29 -0.77 -4.91 -4.19
C LEU A 29 -1.42 -3.85 -3.30
N LEU A 30 -1.41 -4.08 -1.99
CA LEU A 30 -1.86 -3.12 -1.00
C LEU A 30 -0.94 -1.90 -0.92
N ALA A 31 0.38 -2.08 -0.92
CA ALA A 31 1.34 -0.97 -0.95
C ALA A 31 1.17 -0.07 -2.20
N GLY A 32 1.00 -0.67 -3.38
CA GLY A 32 0.69 0.04 -4.62
C GLY A 32 -0.63 0.80 -4.54
N THR A 33 -1.68 0.17 -4.02
CA THR A 33 -3.01 0.80 -3.85
C THR A 33 -2.94 1.99 -2.91
N VAL A 34 -2.25 1.86 -1.79
CA VAL A 34 -2.03 2.93 -0.83
C VAL A 34 -1.26 4.07 -1.48
N ALA A 35 -0.15 3.80 -2.16
CA ALA A 35 0.65 4.82 -2.84
C ALA A 35 -0.17 5.57 -3.92
N ALA A 36 -0.93 4.85 -4.74
CA ALA A 36 -1.79 5.44 -5.76
C ALA A 36 -2.93 6.28 -5.17
N SER A 37 -3.47 5.87 -4.01
CA SER A 37 -4.55 6.60 -3.33
C SER A 37 -4.14 7.99 -2.84
N PHE A 38 -2.85 8.22 -2.57
CA PHE A 38 -2.35 9.55 -2.22
C PHE A 38 -2.12 10.44 -3.45
N ASN A 39 -2.00 9.85 -4.64
CA ASN A 39 -1.82 10.58 -5.90
C ASN A 39 -3.12 11.20 -6.44
N VAL A 40 -4.28 10.76 -5.94
CA VAL A 40 -5.60 11.34 -6.29
C VAL A 40 -6.11 12.36 -5.25
N GLU A 41 -5.43 12.51 -4.12
CA GLU A 41 -5.82 13.42 -3.03
C GLU A 41 -4.95 14.69 -2.92
N ALA A 42 -3.88 14.81 -3.70
CA ALA A 42 -3.12 16.06 -3.88
C ALA A 42 -2.36 16.05 -5.21
N PHE A 43 -2.13 17.23 -5.79
CA PHE A 43 -1.29 17.38 -6.98
C PHE A 43 0.15 16.92 -6.69
N SER A 44 0.58 15.85 -7.37
CA SER A 44 1.96 15.35 -7.38
C SER A 44 2.49 14.76 -6.06
N ALA A 45 3.72 14.25 -6.09
CA ALA A 45 4.41 13.50 -5.02
C ALA A 45 4.62 14.27 -3.70
N ALA A 46 4.17 15.52 -3.60
CA ALA A 46 4.27 16.34 -2.40
C ALA A 46 3.63 15.67 -1.18
N ARG A 47 2.53 14.93 -1.37
CA ARG A 47 1.82 14.26 -0.28
C ARG A 47 2.52 13.02 0.27
N LEU A 48 3.40 12.39 -0.51
CA LEU A 48 4.23 11.26 -0.02
C LEU A 48 5.26 11.75 1.00
N ARG A 49 5.62 13.05 0.96
CA ARG A 49 6.63 13.65 1.83
C ARG A 49 6.11 13.93 3.25
N ASP A 50 4.82 14.21 3.38
CA ASP A 50 4.15 14.50 4.66
C ASP A 50 3.34 13.32 5.22
N LEU A 51 3.53 12.13 4.64
CA LEU A 51 2.76 10.94 4.99
C LEU A 51 3.10 10.45 6.41
N ARG A 52 2.15 10.55 7.33
CA ARG A 52 2.32 10.00 8.69
C ARG A 52 1.89 8.54 8.76
N ARG A 53 2.52 7.81 9.69
CA ARG A 53 2.22 6.39 9.97
C ARG A 53 0.74 6.17 10.26
N GLU A 54 0.08 7.10 10.97
CA GLU A 54 -1.34 7.00 11.30
C GLU A 54 -2.25 7.03 10.07
N GLU A 55 -1.85 7.76 9.03
CA GLU A 55 -2.61 7.90 7.78
C GLU A 55 -2.46 6.66 6.90
N LEU A 56 -1.28 6.03 6.93
CA LEU A 56 -1.05 4.69 6.38
C LEU A 56 -1.94 3.66 7.09
N ASP A 57 -2.00 3.70 8.42
CA ASP A 57 -2.80 2.76 9.21
C ASP A 57 -4.30 2.92 8.96
N ALA A 58 -4.79 4.16 8.86
CA ALA A 58 -6.17 4.44 8.52
C ALA A 58 -6.54 3.97 7.09
N ARG A 59 -5.60 4.08 6.14
CA ARG A 59 -5.80 3.60 4.76
C ARG A 59 -5.76 2.07 4.72
N GLY A 60 -4.82 1.44 5.42
CA GLY A 60 -4.71 -0.01 5.57
C GLY A 60 -6.02 -0.62 6.06
N ARG A 61 -6.60 -0.08 7.14
CA ARG A 61 -7.90 -0.50 7.68
C ARG A 61 -9.07 -0.39 6.69
N ARG A 62 -9.05 0.62 5.80
CA ARG A 62 -10.07 0.74 4.74
C ARG A 62 -9.95 -0.35 3.69
N LEU A 63 -8.74 -0.82 3.42
CA LEU A 63 -8.46 -1.85 2.42
C LEU A 63 -8.66 -3.27 2.96
N GLU A 64 -8.63 -3.48 4.29
CA GLU A 64 -9.02 -4.75 4.93
C GLU A 64 -10.39 -5.25 4.45
N LYS A 65 -11.37 -4.33 4.37
CA LYS A 65 -12.75 -4.62 3.94
C LYS A 65 -12.86 -5.14 2.51
N ILE A 66 -11.86 -4.87 1.67
CA ILE A 66 -11.86 -5.23 0.25
C ILE A 66 -11.00 -6.47 0.03
N ALA A 67 -9.91 -6.63 0.79
CA ALA A 67 -8.89 -7.63 0.55
C ALA A 67 -9.03 -8.91 1.40
N GLY A 68 -9.84 -8.89 2.48
CA GLY A 68 -9.99 -10.06 3.37
C GLY A 68 -8.78 -10.31 4.29
N TRP A 69 -7.97 -9.28 4.54
CA TRP A 69 -6.74 -9.33 5.34
C TRP A 69 -6.82 -8.33 6.49
N THR A 70 -6.02 -8.53 7.55
CA THR A 70 -5.98 -7.66 8.73
C THR A 70 -4.71 -6.81 8.75
N TRP A 71 -4.86 -5.54 9.09
CA TRP A 71 -3.83 -4.52 9.23
C TRP A 71 -3.49 -4.32 10.71
N ASN A 72 -2.28 -4.75 11.10
CA ASN A 72 -1.78 -4.66 12.47
C ASN A 72 -0.41 -3.96 12.52
N GLY A 73 -0.33 -2.75 11.95
CA GLY A 73 0.94 -2.05 11.66
C GLY A 73 1.72 -2.65 10.47
N GLY A 74 1.12 -3.63 9.80
CA GLY A 74 1.57 -4.39 8.66
C GLY A 74 0.48 -5.40 8.28
N LEU A 75 0.61 -6.06 7.14
CA LEU A 75 -0.43 -6.94 6.61
C LEU A 75 -0.28 -8.37 7.11
N VAL A 76 -1.31 -8.86 7.79
CA VAL A 76 -1.38 -10.19 8.39
C VAL A 76 -2.65 -10.89 7.89
N PRO A 77 -2.58 -12.17 7.46
CA PRO A 77 -3.75 -12.92 7.02
C PRO A 77 -4.84 -12.95 8.11
N GLN A 78 -6.11 -12.77 7.72
CA GLN A 78 -7.23 -13.13 8.61
C GLN A 78 -7.27 -14.66 8.67
N ARG A 79 -7.06 -15.22 9.86
CA ARG A 79 -7.33 -16.64 10.09
C ARG A 79 -8.81 -16.95 9.91
#